data_AF-A0A0M2HL83-F1
#
_entry.id   AF-A0A0M2HL83-F1
#
_cell.length_a   1.000
_cell.length_b   1.000
_cell.length_c   1.000
_cell.angle_alpha   90.00
_cell.angle_beta   90.00
_cell.angle_gamma   90.00
#
_symmetry.space_group_name_H-M   'P 1'
#
loop_
_entity.id
_entity.type
_entity.pdbx_description
1 polymer ?
#
loop_
_entity_poly.entity_id
_entity_poly.type
_entity_poly.pdbx_seq_one_letter_code
_entity_poly.pdbx_strand_id
1 'polypeptide(L)'
;MSRRILPALTGVPRTVVFGGVLTVLAIGATFLLDPYRNFQLATIAAYFCAAAGLTLLIGLSGQLSLGHAALMAAGGYGYALTANALTDAGLDGIPRFALSMLAALVVSGALGLLLGLAAARLKGPYLAGVTLALVIAIPAVTAAFSGVFRGDQGLQIAYDGVPPFLERLIALEQWQAWVAILVAGVTVTWIAALRRGRLGLRMRAVRDDDTAARLNGLRAGRVKVTAFTVSSIAAGAGGAVLCFAVQSVSPGAYTLAFSLLLVVAVVVGGLGSIGGAAIGSALIVLLPWLITTVTRALDLDAGLEQRLSGNLTVLVFGLLLIVVMLAWPGGLASLRGRRRRHRATDAAGTDAPSAPGGRAGDAAAAVSGAVSGDSAVAGDSATGPAAVPTASVSGHSESEHRQPGRREPRAQHPIDPVLQSTNPRKR
;
A
#
# COMPACT_ATOMS: atom_id res chain seq x y z
N MET A 1 -33.35 15.51 -35.91
CA MET A 1 -32.43 16.58 -35.48
C MET A 1 -32.22 16.59 -33.95
N SER A 2 -31.96 15.43 -33.28
CA SER A 2 -31.62 15.42 -31.84
C SER A 2 -30.99 14.10 -31.36
N ARG A 3 -29.87 13.66 -31.95
CA ARG A 3 -29.08 12.50 -31.45
C ARG A 3 -27.57 12.64 -31.70
N ARG A 4 -26.99 13.83 -31.55
CA ARG A 4 -25.53 14.03 -31.67
C ARG A 4 -24.99 15.14 -30.75
N ILE A 5 -25.12 15.00 -29.43
CA ILE A 5 -24.48 15.94 -28.48
C ILE A 5 -23.50 15.27 -27.51
N LEU A 6 -23.40 13.94 -27.44
CA LEU A 6 -22.54 13.29 -26.42
C LEU A 6 -21.41 12.35 -26.89
N PRO A 7 -20.66 12.61 -27.98
CA PRO A 7 -19.40 11.90 -28.22
C PRO A 7 -18.13 12.64 -27.75
N ALA A 8 -18.21 13.77 -27.04
CA ALA A 8 -17.06 14.67 -26.85
C ALA A 8 -16.67 15.01 -25.39
N LEU A 9 -16.85 14.10 -24.43
CA LEU A 9 -16.33 14.29 -23.06
C LEU A 9 -15.35 13.17 -22.68
N THR A 10 -14.09 13.44 -23.00
CA THR A 10 -12.91 12.59 -22.83
C THR A 10 -12.70 12.16 -21.38
N GLY A 11 -13.18 10.97 -21.02
CA GLY A 11 -12.67 10.06 -19.96
C GLY A 11 -12.71 10.52 -18.49
N VAL A 12 -12.25 11.72 -18.17
CA VAL A 12 -12.18 12.32 -16.82
C VAL A 12 -13.58 12.62 -16.25
N PRO A 13 -14.52 13.28 -16.95
CA PRO A 13 -15.84 13.58 -16.38
C PRO A 13 -16.64 12.32 -16.05
N ARG A 14 -16.51 11.23 -16.82
CA ARG A 14 -17.15 9.94 -16.48
C ARG A 14 -16.60 9.32 -15.19
N THR A 15 -15.33 9.55 -14.87
CA THR A 15 -14.71 9.04 -13.64
C THR A 15 -15.18 9.84 -12.43
N VAL A 16 -15.27 11.16 -12.59
CA VAL A 16 -15.77 12.07 -11.56
C VAL A 16 -17.26 11.84 -11.29
N VAL A 17 -18.07 11.68 -12.34
CA VAL A 17 -19.49 11.36 -12.20
C VAL A 17 -19.69 9.99 -11.53
N PHE A 18 -18.95 8.97 -11.97
CA PHE A 18 -19.07 7.63 -11.35
C PHE A 18 -18.59 7.63 -9.90
N GLY A 19 -17.47 8.31 -9.60
CA GLY A 19 -16.96 8.48 -8.24
C GLY A 19 -17.96 9.21 -7.35
N GLY A 20 -18.49 10.35 -7.83
CA GLY A 20 -19.51 11.13 -7.13
C GLY A 20 -20.79 10.33 -6.86
N VAL A 21 -21.30 9.58 -7.85
CA VAL A 21 -22.47 8.71 -7.66
C VAL A 21 -22.20 7.63 -6.61
N LEU A 22 -21.01 7.02 -6.61
CA LEU A 22 -20.65 6.00 -5.63
C LEU A 22 -20.55 6.59 -4.21
N THR A 23 -20.00 7.81 -4.08
CA THR A 23 -19.92 8.54 -2.82
C THR A 23 -21.31 8.89 -2.29
N VAL A 24 -22.20 9.40 -3.16
CA VAL A 24 -23.59 9.72 -2.78
C VAL A 24 -24.36 8.47 -2.37
N LEU A 25 -24.18 7.35 -3.08
CA LEU A 25 -24.80 6.08 -2.73
C LEU A 25 -24.30 5.55 -1.39
N ALA A 26 -22.99 5.69 -1.10
CA ALA A 26 -22.41 5.28 0.18
C ALA A 26 -22.93 6.15 1.34
N ILE A 27 -23.10 7.46 1.14
CA ILE A 27 -23.73 8.37 2.12
C ILE A 27 -25.21 7.99 2.32
N GLY A 28 -25.92 7.65 1.25
CA GLY A 28 -27.30 7.16 1.31
C GLY A 28 -27.43 5.86 2.11
N ALA A 29 -26.47 4.94 1.97
CA ALA A 29 -26.46 3.69 2.71
C ALA A 29 -26.30 3.90 4.23
N THR A 30 -25.66 4.98 4.67
CA THR A 30 -25.47 5.32 6.09
C THR A 30 -26.81 5.52 6.82
N PHE A 31 -27.87 5.94 6.13
CA PHE A 31 -29.20 6.11 6.73
C PHE A 31 -29.91 4.79 7.09
N LEU A 32 -29.44 3.66 6.54
CA LEU A 32 -30.02 2.34 6.79
C LEU A 32 -29.23 1.53 7.84
N LEU A 33 -28.20 2.14 8.45
CA LEU A 33 -27.20 1.42 9.24
C LEU A 33 -27.11 1.95 10.68
N ASP A 34 -26.89 1.02 11.61
CA ASP A 34 -26.67 1.31 13.02
C ASP A 34 -25.37 2.14 13.25
N PRO A 35 -25.26 2.89 14.36
CA PRO A 35 -24.09 3.73 14.67
C PRO A 35 -22.75 2.97 14.60
N TYR A 36 -22.71 1.73 15.09
CA TYR A 36 -21.52 0.89 15.03
C TYR A 36 -21.09 0.55 13.58
N ARG A 37 -22.06 0.31 12.68
CA ARG A 37 -21.78 0.05 11.27
C ARG A 37 -21.34 1.32 10.54
N ASN A 38 -21.82 2.48 10.96
CA ASN A 38 -21.37 3.77 10.44
C ASN A 38 -19.90 4.04 10.81
N PHE A 39 -19.50 3.74 12.04
CA PHE A 39 -18.09 3.79 12.44
C PHE A 39 -17.20 2.81 11.64
N GLN A 40 -17.69 1.58 11.40
CA GLN A 40 -16.98 0.63 10.53
C GLN A 40 -16.83 1.18 9.10
N LEU A 41 -17.88 1.77 8.52
CA LEU A 41 -17.80 2.41 7.20
C LEU A 41 -16.78 3.55 7.17
N ALA A 42 -16.71 4.37 8.22
CA ALA A 42 -15.71 5.43 8.34
C ALA A 42 -14.28 4.85 8.32
N THR A 43 -14.06 3.76 9.06
CA THR A 43 -12.78 3.06 9.12
C THR A 43 -12.42 2.42 7.77
N ILE A 44 -13.40 1.84 7.07
CA ILE A 44 -13.20 1.29 5.72
C ILE A 44 -12.80 2.40 4.75
N ALA A 45 -13.46 3.56 4.82
CA ALA A 45 -13.15 4.70 3.97
C ALA A 45 -11.72 5.22 4.22
N ALA A 46 -11.29 5.29 5.48
CA ALA A 46 -9.92 5.65 5.84
C ALA A 46 -8.89 4.65 5.27
N TYR A 47 -9.12 3.35 5.45
CA TYR A 47 -8.23 2.31 4.93
C TYR A 47 -8.25 2.27 3.42
N PHE A 48 -9.38 2.58 2.80
CA PHE A 48 -9.52 2.66 1.35
C PHE A 48 -8.69 3.80 0.75
N CYS A 49 -8.58 4.95 1.41
CA CYS A 49 -7.68 6.02 0.99
C CYS A 49 -6.22 5.54 0.93
N ALA A 50 -5.76 4.90 2.01
CA ALA A 50 -4.41 4.36 2.10
C ALA A 50 -4.17 3.22 1.10
N ALA A 51 -5.12 2.28 0.97
CA ALA A 51 -5.04 1.18 0.04
C ALA A 51 -5.08 1.66 -1.43
N ALA A 52 -5.84 2.70 -1.75
CA ALA A 52 -5.85 3.30 -3.09
C ALA A 52 -4.52 3.98 -3.42
N GLY A 53 -3.92 4.69 -2.45
CA GLY A 53 -2.58 5.26 -2.55
C GLY A 53 -1.53 4.17 -2.78
N LEU A 54 -1.57 3.10 -2.01
CA LEU A 54 -0.66 1.96 -2.12
C LEU A 54 -0.85 1.20 -3.44
N THR A 55 -2.09 1.06 -3.89
CA THR A 55 -2.43 0.46 -5.20
C THR A 55 -1.86 1.27 -6.35
N LEU A 56 -1.85 2.60 -6.26
CA LEU A 56 -1.20 3.46 -7.24
C LEU A 56 0.31 3.26 -7.22
N LEU A 57 0.93 3.20 -6.04
CA LEU A 57 2.38 3.05 -5.91
C LEU A 57 2.85 1.70 -6.46
N ILE A 58 2.32 0.60 -5.93
CA ILE A 58 2.70 -0.75 -6.35
C ILE A 58 2.22 -1.01 -7.78
N GLY A 59 0.96 -0.67 -8.08
CA GLY A 59 0.31 -1.02 -9.33
C GLY A 59 0.68 -0.15 -10.53
N LEU A 60 1.19 1.07 -10.36
CA LEU A 60 1.65 1.90 -11.49
C LEU A 60 3.16 2.09 -11.54
N SER A 61 3.84 2.24 -10.41
CA SER A 61 5.29 2.49 -10.40
C SER A 61 6.13 1.25 -10.11
N GLY A 62 5.52 0.16 -9.62
CA GLY A 62 6.23 -1.06 -9.26
C GLY A 62 7.03 -0.97 -7.96
N GLN A 63 6.85 0.10 -7.18
CA GLN A 63 7.57 0.31 -5.93
C GLN A 63 6.79 -0.31 -4.76
N LEU A 64 7.45 -1.18 -4.00
CA LEU A 64 6.89 -1.76 -2.78
C LEU A 64 7.19 -0.84 -1.58
N SER A 65 6.14 -0.39 -0.90
CA SER A 65 6.23 0.35 0.35
C SER A 65 5.64 -0.48 1.48
N LEU A 66 6.51 -1.06 2.31
CA LEU A 66 6.11 -1.77 3.52
C LEU A 66 5.85 -0.82 4.70
N GLY A 67 6.10 0.48 4.51
CA GLY A 67 5.94 1.51 5.52
C GLY A 67 4.72 2.42 5.37
N HIS A 68 3.66 1.96 4.71
CA HIS A 68 2.50 2.82 4.41
C HIS A 68 1.75 3.28 5.65
N ALA A 69 1.75 2.47 6.72
CA ALA A 69 1.23 2.89 8.03
C ALA A 69 1.95 4.13 8.57
N ALA A 70 3.24 4.32 8.26
CA ALA A 70 3.97 5.49 8.73
C ALA A 70 3.55 6.79 8.04
N LEU A 71 3.29 6.71 6.75
CA LEU A 71 2.76 7.83 5.97
C LEU A 71 1.34 8.20 6.42
N MET A 72 0.57 7.19 6.82
CA MET A 72 -0.74 7.35 7.44
C MET A 72 -0.63 8.00 8.83
N ALA A 73 0.30 7.53 9.67
CA ALA A 73 0.58 8.10 10.98
C ALA A 73 0.97 9.58 10.88
N ALA A 74 1.85 9.92 9.94
CA ALA A 74 2.25 11.30 9.68
C ALA A 74 1.07 12.21 9.34
N GLY A 75 0.10 11.71 8.56
CA GLY A 75 -1.14 12.43 8.29
C GLY A 75 -2.02 12.57 9.53
N GLY A 76 -2.19 11.50 10.31
CA GLY A 76 -2.96 11.52 11.56
C GLY A 76 -2.38 12.47 12.60
N TYR A 77 -1.06 12.45 12.82
CA TYR A 77 -0.37 13.39 13.71
C TYR A 77 -0.42 14.82 13.19
N GLY A 78 -0.26 15.03 11.87
CA GLY A 78 -0.41 16.33 11.25
C GLY A 78 -1.82 16.91 11.45
N TYR A 79 -2.84 16.07 11.32
CA TYR A 79 -4.23 16.42 11.60
C TYR A 79 -4.43 16.75 13.09
N ALA A 80 -4.01 15.87 14.00
CA ALA A 80 -4.23 16.05 15.44
C ALA A 80 -3.55 17.29 16.01
N LEU A 81 -2.30 17.54 15.63
CA LEU A 81 -1.55 18.72 16.10
C LEU A 81 -2.18 20.02 15.65
N THR A 82 -2.59 20.10 14.38
CA THR A 82 -3.21 21.31 13.84
C THR A 82 -4.65 21.50 14.32
N ALA A 83 -5.40 20.42 14.50
CA ALA A 83 -6.73 20.46 15.09
C ALA A 83 -6.68 20.99 16.53
N ASN A 84 -5.74 20.50 17.35
CA ASN A 84 -5.56 20.98 18.72
C ASN A 84 -5.10 22.45 18.75
N ALA A 85 -4.11 22.82 17.93
CA ALA A 85 -3.65 24.20 17.84
C ALA A 85 -4.75 25.20 17.41
N LEU A 86 -5.64 24.80 16.48
CA LEU A 86 -6.78 25.64 16.09
C LEU A 86 -7.86 25.71 17.18
N THR A 87 -8.05 24.63 17.93
CA THR A 87 -8.97 24.62 19.07
C THR A 87 -8.48 25.58 20.15
N ASP A 88 -7.18 25.59 20.44
CA ASP A 88 -6.57 26.54 21.38
C ASP A 88 -6.67 28.00 20.89
N ALA A 89 -6.74 28.21 19.56
CA ALA A 89 -6.97 29.51 18.94
C ALA A 89 -8.45 29.92 18.86
N GLY A 90 -9.38 29.08 19.35
CA GLY A 90 -10.83 29.34 19.32
C GLY A 90 -11.47 29.21 17.94
N LEU A 91 -10.81 28.52 17.00
CA LEU A 91 -11.34 28.26 15.66
C LEU A 91 -12.02 26.89 15.60
N ASP A 92 -13.34 26.89 15.65
CA ASP A 92 -14.16 25.67 15.62
C ASP A 92 -14.84 25.44 14.25
N GLY A 93 -15.21 24.17 14.00
CA GLY A 93 -16.06 23.76 12.88
C GLY A 93 -15.35 23.45 11.56
N ILE A 94 -16.01 23.74 10.44
CA ILE A 94 -15.53 23.42 9.08
C ILE A 94 -14.12 23.98 8.78
N PRO A 95 -13.73 25.21 9.14
CA PRO A 95 -12.38 25.70 8.85
C PRO A 95 -11.32 24.90 9.60
N ARG A 96 -11.62 24.46 10.83
CA ARG A 96 -10.75 23.58 11.63
C ARG A 96 -10.47 22.29 10.89
N PHE A 97 -11.52 21.63 10.42
CA PHE A 97 -11.40 20.39 9.66
C PHE A 97 -10.62 20.59 8.35
N ALA A 98 -10.92 21.65 7.60
CA ALA A 98 -10.27 21.90 6.31
C ALA A 98 -8.77 22.19 6.45
N LEU A 99 -8.38 23.03 7.41
CA LEU A 99 -6.97 23.37 7.66
C LEU A 99 -6.20 22.18 8.23
N SER A 100 -6.80 21.42 9.15
CA SER A 100 -6.15 20.23 9.72
C SER A 100 -5.99 19.11 8.68
N MET A 101 -6.98 18.93 7.80
CA MET A 101 -6.85 18.03 6.65
C MET A 101 -5.74 18.50 5.71
N LEU A 102 -5.68 19.79 5.37
CA LEU A 102 -4.61 20.32 4.52
C LEU A 102 -3.23 20.09 5.15
N ALA A 103 -3.08 20.34 6.44
CA ALA A 103 -1.85 20.08 7.18
C ALA A 103 -1.46 18.59 7.13
N ALA A 104 -2.41 17.67 7.31
CA ALA A 104 -2.17 16.24 7.18
C ALA A 104 -1.66 15.85 5.78
N LEU A 105 -2.25 16.40 4.72
CA LEU A 105 -1.81 16.17 3.34
C LEU A 105 -0.41 16.73 3.09
N VAL A 106 -0.10 17.92 3.64
CA VAL A 106 1.21 18.55 3.50
C VAL A 106 2.28 17.77 4.25
N VAL A 107 2.04 17.37 5.50
CA VAL A 107 3.00 16.62 6.32
C VAL A 107 3.27 15.24 5.71
N SER A 108 2.24 14.51 5.35
CA SER A 108 2.39 13.20 4.71
C SER A 108 3.00 13.32 3.30
N GLY A 109 2.62 14.36 2.55
CA GLY A 109 3.22 14.66 1.25
C GLY A 109 4.71 15.02 1.35
N ALA A 110 5.12 15.78 2.36
CA ALA A 110 6.51 16.13 2.60
C ALA A 110 7.34 14.89 2.96
N LEU A 111 6.85 14.04 3.87
CA LEU A 111 7.49 12.75 4.17
C LEU A 111 7.54 11.84 2.94
N GLY A 112 6.46 11.81 2.15
CA GLY A 112 6.42 11.12 0.88
C GLY A 112 7.40 11.63 -0.15
N LEU A 113 7.63 12.94 -0.21
CA LEU A 113 8.62 13.54 -1.09
C LEU A 113 10.03 13.13 -0.67
N LEU A 114 10.34 13.18 0.62
CA LEU A 114 11.63 12.75 1.17
C LEU A 114 11.90 11.27 0.87
N LEU A 115 10.93 10.40 1.14
CA LEU A 115 11.05 8.98 0.83
C LEU A 115 11.06 8.73 -0.68
N GLY A 116 10.35 9.52 -1.46
CA GLY A 116 10.38 9.49 -2.92
C GLY A 116 11.76 9.81 -3.48
N LEU A 117 12.47 10.78 -2.87
CA LEU A 117 13.86 11.10 -3.21
C LEU A 117 14.80 9.95 -2.88
N ALA A 118 14.61 9.28 -1.73
CA ALA A 118 15.33 8.05 -1.42
C ALA A 118 15.00 6.94 -2.44
N ALA A 119 13.72 6.80 -2.82
CA ALA A 119 13.24 5.81 -3.79
C ALA A 119 13.78 6.02 -5.20
N ALA A 120 14.16 7.26 -5.57
CA ALA A 120 14.85 7.52 -6.82
C ALA A 120 16.30 7.02 -6.83
N ARG A 121 16.93 6.88 -5.64
CA ARG A 121 18.32 6.43 -5.49
C ARG A 121 18.43 4.93 -5.21
N LEU A 122 17.45 4.36 -4.53
CA LEU A 122 17.43 2.94 -4.14
C LEU A 122 16.81 2.08 -5.26
N LYS A 123 17.35 0.88 -5.47
CA LYS A 123 16.82 -0.11 -6.42
C LYS A 123 16.30 -1.35 -5.68
N GLY A 124 15.22 -1.95 -6.19
CA GLY A 124 14.73 -3.24 -5.70
C GLY A 124 14.31 -3.25 -4.22
N PRO A 125 14.71 -4.27 -3.42
CA PRO A 125 14.19 -4.50 -2.07
C PRO A 125 14.66 -3.46 -1.04
N TYR A 126 15.72 -2.70 -1.33
CA TYR A 126 16.24 -1.70 -0.39
C TYR A 126 15.24 -0.58 -0.10
N LEU A 127 14.38 -0.21 -1.05
CA LEU A 127 13.33 0.77 -0.82
C LEU A 127 12.32 0.27 0.24
N ALA A 128 11.92 -1.00 0.15
CA ALA A 128 11.03 -1.61 1.13
C ALA A 128 11.66 -1.57 2.53
N GLY A 129 12.97 -1.84 2.64
CA GLY A 129 13.72 -1.74 3.89
C GLY A 129 13.71 -0.33 4.51
N VAL A 130 13.86 0.73 3.72
CA VAL A 130 13.77 2.12 4.22
C VAL A 130 12.37 2.44 4.72
N THR A 131 11.32 2.00 4.01
CA THR A 131 9.95 2.22 4.46
C THR A 131 9.62 1.44 5.73
N LEU A 132 10.19 0.24 5.88
CA LEU A 132 10.08 -0.58 7.08
C LEU A 132 10.73 0.11 8.29
N ALA A 133 11.95 0.62 8.11
CA ALA A 133 12.65 1.38 9.13
C ALA A 133 11.85 2.62 9.58
N LEU A 134 11.16 3.30 8.65
CA LEU A 134 10.32 4.44 8.98
C LEU A 134 9.16 4.07 9.93
N VAL A 135 8.49 2.93 9.72
CA VAL A 135 7.42 2.48 10.62
C VAL A 135 7.96 2.17 12.01
N ILE A 136 9.11 1.49 12.10
CA ILE A 136 9.75 1.17 13.38
C ILE A 136 10.22 2.44 14.10
N ALA A 137 10.59 3.48 13.35
CA ALA A 137 11.01 4.74 13.92
C ALA A 137 9.87 5.56 14.55
N ILE A 138 8.60 5.32 14.21
CA ILE A 138 7.48 6.15 14.71
C ILE A 138 7.39 6.17 16.23
N PRO A 139 7.30 5.03 16.93
CA PRO A 139 7.22 5.03 18.40
C PRO A 139 8.44 5.71 19.02
N ALA A 140 9.63 5.49 18.46
CA ALA A 140 10.87 6.12 18.94
C ALA A 140 10.84 7.65 18.78
N VAL A 141 10.34 8.15 17.66
CA VAL A 141 10.19 9.59 17.41
C VAL A 141 9.14 10.20 18.34
N THR A 142 8.00 9.55 18.52
CA THR A 142 6.95 10.07 19.42
C THR A 142 7.39 10.06 20.88
N ALA A 143 8.18 9.08 21.30
CA ALA A 143 8.77 9.01 22.63
C ALA A 143 9.85 10.08 22.85
N ALA A 144 10.73 10.30 21.85
CA ALA A 144 11.77 11.34 21.91
C ALA A 144 11.17 12.75 22.00
N PHE A 145 10.08 13.00 21.27
CA PHE A 145 9.36 14.27 21.27
C PHE A 145 8.07 14.19 22.09
N SER A 146 8.16 13.63 23.30
CA SER A 146 7.02 13.43 24.21
C SER A 146 6.28 14.72 24.56
N GLY A 147 6.96 15.88 24.56
CA GLY A 147 6.33 17.19 24.76
C GLY A 147 5.33 17.60 23.67
N VAL A 148 5.52 17.11 22.43
CA VAL A 148 4.66 17.44 21.28
C VAL A 148 3.67 16.32 20.98
N PHE A 149 4.12 15.06 21.00
CA PHE A 149 3.30 13.91 20.60
C PHE A 149 2.68 13.15 21.78
N ARG A 150 2.98 13.56 23.02
CA ARG A 150 2.55 12.88 24.26
C ARG A 150 3.00 11.42 24.38
N GLY A 151 4.06 11.04 23.66
CA GLY A 151 4.66 9.71 23.74
C GLY A 151 3.70 8.59 23.34
N ASP A 152 3.70 7.50 24.09
CA ASP A 152 2.87 6.31 23.82
C ASP A 152 1.36 6.53 24.05
N GLN A 153 0.98 7.55 24.84
CA GLN A 153 -0.42 7.89 25.08
C GLN A 153 -1.10 8.43 23.82
N GLY A 154 -0.32 9.02 22.91
CA GLY A 154 -0.83 9.65 21.70
C GLY A 154 -1.53 10.98 21.96
N LEU A 155 -2.06 11.57 20.89
CA LEU A 155 -2.82 12.81 20.94
C LEU A 155 -4.30 12.50 20.85
N GLN A 156 -5.05 12.93 21.85
CA GLN A 156 -6.50 13.06 21.76
C GLN A 156 -6.84 14.38 21.09
N ILE A 157 -7.90 14.37 20.30
CA ILE A 157 -8.38 15.56 19.60
C ILE A 157 -9.65 16.03 20.30
N ALA A 158 -9.76 17.35 20.50
CA ALA A 158 -10.99 17.95 20.97
C ALA A 158 -12.15 17.58 20.04
N TYR A 159 -13.25 17.17 20.67
CA TYR A 159 -14.47 16.70 20.03
C TYR A 159 -14.95 17.69 18.96
N ASP A 160 -14.87 17.30 17.68
CA ASP A 160 -15.58 18.02 16.62
C ASP A 160 -17.05 17.60 16.68
N GLY A 161 -17.87 18.44 17.31
CA GLY A 161 -19.30 18.24 17.35
C GLY A 161 -19.92 18.25 15.97
N VAL A 162 -21.00 17.47 15.84
CA VAL A 162 -21.92 17.60 14.70
C VAL A 162 -22.35 19.08 14.64
N PRO A 163 -22.39 19.71 13.46
CA PRO A 163 -22.89 21.08 13.35
C PRO A 163 -24.24 21.21 14.08
N PRO A 164 -24.48 22.28 14.86
CA PRO A 164 -25.62 22.37 15.78
C PRO A 164 -27.00 22.26 15.10
N PHE A 165 -27.06 22.44 13.77
CA PHE A 165 -28.28 22.22 12.98
C PHE A 165 -28.58 20.74 12.65
N LEU A 166 -27.58 19.85 12.72
CA LEU A 166 -27.68 18.41 12.46
C LEU A 166 -27.69 17.56 13.72
N GLU A 167 -27.30 18.12 14.87
CA GLU A 167 -27.15 17.41 16.14
C GLU A 167 -28.45 16.74 16.62
N ARG A 168 -29.62 17.31 16.24
CA ARG A 168 -30.94 16.72 16.54
C ARG A 168 -31.39 15.62 15.58
N LEU A 169 -30.78 15.51 14.40
CA LEU A 169 -31.24 14.60 13.35
C LEU A 169 -30.26 13.44 13.11
N ILE A 170 -29.01 13.55 13.55
CA ILE A 170 -27.91 12.68 13.11
C ILE A 170 -27.00 12.30 14.27
N ALA A 171 -26.69 11.01 14.38
CA ALA A 171 -25.70 10.50 15.34
C ALA A 171 -24.27 10.90 14.93
N LEU A 172 -23.38 11.08 15.90
CA LEU A 172 -21.99 11.48 15.66
C LEU A 172 -21.26 10.54 14.69
N GLU A 173 -21.48 9.24 14.85
CA GLU A 173 -20.86 8.19 14.05
C GLU A 173 -21.30 8.27 12.58
N GLN A 174 -22.52 8.74 12.33
CA GLN A 174 -23.06 8.96 10.99
C GLN A 174 -22.43 10.19 10.33
N TRP A 175 -22.21 11.27 11.08
CA TRP A 175 -21.47 12.44 10.60
C TRP A 175 -20.01 12.08 10.25
N GLN A 176 -19.33 11.34 11.14
CA GLN A 176 -17.97 10.86 10.90
C GLN A 176 -17.88 9.98 9.66
N ALA A 177 -18.85 9.10 9.46
CA ALA A 177 -18.94 8.27 8.26
C ALA A 177 -19.09 9.11 6.99
N TRP A 178 -19.92 10.15 6.99
CA TRP A 178 -20.11 11.00 5.81
C TRP A 178 -18.85 11.75 5.42
N VAL A 179 -18.18 12.35 6.41
CA VAL A 179 -16.91 13.05 6.18
C VAL A 179 -15.86 12.08 5.66
N ALA A 180 -15.76 10.88 6.25
CA ALA A 180 -14.83 9.84 5.82
C ALA A 180 -15.10 9.38 4.37
N ILE A 181 -16.37 9.13 4.03
CA ILE A 181 -16.81 8.73 2.70
C ILE A 181 -16.55 9.84 1.68
N LEU A 182 -16.77 11.10 2.04
CA LEU A 182 -16.50 12.25 1.18
C LEU A 182 -15.01 12.36 0.89
N VAL A 183 -14.15 12.31 1.91
CA VAL A 183 -12.70 12.38 1.73
C VAL A 183 -12.19 11.19 0.93
N ALA A 184 -12.71 9.98 1.18
CA ALA A 184 -12.39 8.80 0.38
C ALA A 184 -12.85 8.94 -1.08
N GLY A 185 -14.05 9.48 -1.30
CA GLY A 185 -14.58 9.78 -2.64
C GLY A 185 -13.68 10.74 -3.41
N VAL A 186 -13.28 11.85 -2.77
CA VAL A 186 -12.41 12.87 -3.37
C VAL A 186 -11.02 12.30 -3.68
N THR A 187 -10.38 11.65 -2.71
CA THR A 187 -9.03 11.09 -2.86
C THR A 187 -8.99 10.00 -3.93
N VAL A 188 -9.96 9.09 -3.95
CA VAL A 188 -10.01 7.98 -4.91
C VAL A 188 -10.34 8.49 -6.31
N THR A 189 -11.24 9.47 -6.43
CA THR A 189 -11.55 10.11 -7.72
C THR A 189 -10.33 10.85 -8.27
N TRP A 190 -9.61 11.57 -7.40
CA TRP A 190 -8.35 12.23 -7.74
C TRP A 190 -7.31 11.23 -8.23
N ILE A 191 -7.08 10.13 -7.49
CA ILE A 191 -6.19 9.04 -7.90
C ILE A 191 -6.64 8.47 -9.24
N ALA A 192 -7.93 8.16 -9.42
CA ALA A 192 -8.46 7.60 -10.65
C ALA A 192 -8.23 8.51 -11.87
N ALA A 193 -8.35 9.83 -11.68
CA ALA A 193 -8.02 10.82 -12.71
C ALA A 193 -6.50 10.82 -13.03
N LEU A 194 -5.64 10.83 -12.00
CA LEU A 194 -4.17 10.78 -12.17
C LEU A 194 -3.72 9.53 -12.93
N ARG A 195 -4.35 8.37 -12.65
CA ARG A 195 -4.04 7.09 -13.31
C ARG A 195 -4.39 7.08 -14.80
N ARG A 196 -5.38 7.87 -15.23
CA ARG A 196 -5.78 8.00 -16.64
C ARG A 196 -5.01 9.10 -17.38
N GLY A 197 -4.44 10.05 -16.64
CA GLY A 197 -3.68 11.16 -17.20
C GLY A 197 -2.24 10.81 -17.61
N ARG A 198 -1.49 11.85 -18.00
CA ARG A 198 -0.08 11.75 -18.42
C ARG A 198 0.83 11.19 -17.32
N LEU A 199 0.54 11.49 -16.06
CA LEU A 199 1.30 10.98 -14.92
C LEU A 199 1.21 9.45 -14.83
N GLY A 200 0.00 8.90 -14.93
CA GLY A 200 -0.20 7.45 -14.94
C GLY A 200 0.50 6.74 -16.10
N LEU A 201 0.52 7.36 -17.29
CA LEU A 201 1.25 6.81 -18.45
C LEU A 201 2.77 6.78 -18.20
N ARG A 202 3.34 7.87 -17.68
CA ARG A 202 4.77 7.95 -17.33
C ARG A 202 5.16 6.94 -16.26
N MET A 203 4.30 6.74 -15.25
CA MET A 203 4.54 5.75 -14.20
C MET A 203 4.61 4.33 -14.77
N ARG A 204 3.67 3.96 -15.66
CA ARG A 204 3.69 2.65 -16.33
C ARG A 204 4.94 2.46 -17.18
N ALA A 205 5.31 3.46 -17.98
CA ALA A 205 6.52 3.39 -18.80
C ALA A 205 7.78 3.14 -17.97
N VAL A 206 7.92 3.82 -16.81
CA VAL A 206 9.06 3.62 -15.89
C VAL A 206 8.98 2.27 -15.15
N ARG A 207 7.78 1.75 -14.91
CA ARG A 207 7.57 0.43 -14.29
C ARG A 207 7.95 -0.70 -15.24
N ASP A 208 7.60 -0.57 -16.52
CA ASP A 208 7.83 -1.62 -17.52
C ASP A 208 9.33 -1.75 -17.84
N ASP A 209 10.00 -0.63 -18.17
CA ASP A 209 11.46 -0.59 -18.32
C ASP A 209 12.02 0.80 -18.00
N ASP A 210 12.71 0.88 -16.87
CA ASP A 210 13.36 2.09 -16.35
C ASP A 210 14.45 2.62 -17.31
N THR A 211 15.12 1.75 -18.05
CA THR A 211 16.16 2.10 -19.03
C THR A 211 15.56 2.59 -20.34
N ALA A 212 14.58 1.87 -20.89
CA ALA A 212 13.88 2.32 -22.10
C ALA A 212 13.15 3.65 -21.88
N ALA A 213 12.54 3.85 -20.70
CA ALA A 213 11.92 5.12 -20.35
C ALA A 213 12.92 6.28 -20.35
N ARG A 214 14.15 6.06 -19.85
CA ARG A 214 15.21 7.09 -19.86
C ARG A 214 15.67 7.44 -21.27
N LEU A 215 15.78 6.45 -22.17
CA LEU A 215 16.12 6.69 -23.58
C LEU A 215 15.06 7.53 -24.30
N ASN A 216 13.80 7.41 -23.90
CA ASN A 216 12.69 8.23 -24.38
C ASN A 216 12.58 9.61 -23.69
N GLY A 217 13.62 10.05 -22.97
CA GLY A 217 13.67 11.37 -22.32
C GLY A 217 12.90 11.48 -21.00
N LEU A 218 12.39 10.38 -20.43
CA LEU A 218 11.73 10.41 -19.13
C LEU A 218 12.77 10.41 -17.99
N ARG A 219 12.62 11.37 -17.07
CA ARG A 219 13.40 11.40 -15.82
C ARG A 219 12.81 10.41 -14.82
N ALA A 220 13.21 9.13 -14.91
CA ALA A 220 12.65 8.05 -14.11
C ALA A 220 12.65 8.32 -12.59
N GLY A 221 13.72 8.93 -12.06
CA GLY A 221 13.79 9.34 -10.66
C GLY A 221 12.68 10.31 -10.26
N ARG A 222 12.36 11.30 -11.10
CA ARG A 222 11.26 12.25 -10.82
C ARG A 222 9.90 11.56 -10.87
N VAL A 223 9.71 10.62 -11.79
CA VAL A 223 8.44 9.85 -11.88
C VAL A 223 8.23 9.03 -10.61
N LYS A 224 9.28 8.34 -10.13
CA LYS A 224 9.28 7.58 -8.87
C LYS A 224 8.97 8.47 -7.65
N VAL A 225 9.64 9.62 -7.55
CA VAL A 225 9.37 10.62 -6.48
C VAL A 225 7.91 11.06 -6.49
N THR A 226 7.38 11.43 -7.66
CA THR A 226 5.98 11.89 -7.79
C THR A 226 4.99 10.77 -7.45
N ALA A 227 5.26 9.52 -7.83
CA ALA A 227 4.41 8.38 -7.50
C ALA A 227 4.35 8.17 -5.98
N PHE A 228 5.52 8.21 -5.32
CA PHE A 228 5.60 8.06 -3.86
C PHE A 228 4.91 9.22 -3.13
N THR A 229 5.12 10.46 -3.59
CA THR A 229 4.49 11.65 -2.99
C THR A 229 2.96 11.60 -3.09
N VAL A 230 2.43 11.31 -4.28
CA VAL A 230 0.97 11.18 -4.51
C VAL A 230 0.37 10.06 -3.67
N SER A 231 1.07 8.93 -3.57
CA SER A 231 0.67 7.80 -2.73
C SER A 231 0.64 8.18 -1.24
N SER A 232 1.64 8.93 -0.78
CA SER A 232 1.74 9.38 0.60
C SER A 232 0.64 10.38 0.94
N ILE A 233 0.31 11.32 0.06
CA ILE A 233 -0.83 12.24 0.24
C ILE A 233 -2.13 11.46 0.46
N ALA A 234 -2.35 10.39 -0.32
CA ALA A 234 -3.52 9.53 -0.16
C ALA A 234 -3.50 8.73 1.16
N ALA A 235 -2.33 8.25 1.59
CA ALA A 235 -2.15 7.63 2.90
C ALA A 235 -2.42 8.61 4.05
N GLY A 236 -1.91 9.85 3.93
CA GLY A 236 -2.13 10.92 4.89
C GLY A 236 -3.59 11.33 5.00
N ALA A 237 -4.32 11.37 3.89
CA ALA A 237 -5.77 11.59 3.90
C ALA A 237 -6.50 10.47 4.68
N GLY A 238 -6.11 9.21 4.44
CA GLY A 238 -6.64 8.08 5.22
C GLY A 238 -6.33 8.19 6.71
N GLY A 239 -5.11 8.64 7.04
CA GLY A 239 -4.67 8.85 8.43
C GLY A 239 -5.45 9.96 9.13
N ALA A 240 -5.66 11.09 8.46
CA ALA A 240 -6.47 12.20 8.96
C ALA A 240 -7.92 11.78 9.20
N VAL A 241 -8.52 11.04 8.27
CA VAL A 241 -9.89 10.53 8.41
C VAL A 241 -9.99 9.52 9.55
N LEU A 242 -9.01 8.61 9.68
CA LEU A 242 -8.99 7.66 10.79
C LEU A 242 -8.88 8.38 12.14
N CYS A 243 -8.02 9.40 12.21
CA CYS A 243 -7.82 10.24 13.37
C CYS A 243 -9.09 11.02 13.74
N PHE A 244 -9.80 11.53 12.74
CA PHE A 244 -11.10 12.19 12.91
C PHE A 244 -12.21 11.24 13.40
N ALA A 245 -12.23 10.00 12.90
CA ALA A 245 -13.22 8.99 13.30
C ALA A 245 -12.96 8.46 14.72
N VAL A 246 -11.71 8.15 15.05
CA VAL A 246 -11.31 7.58 16.35
C VAL A 246 -11.12 8.65 17.43
N GLN A 247 -11.00 9.93 17.04
CA GLN A 247 -10.72 11.09 17.91
C GLN A 247 -9.40 10.97 18.71
N SER A 248 -8.53 10.07 18.30
CA SER A 248 -7.24 9.81 18.92
C SER A 248 -6.25 9.29 17.88
N VAL A 249 -4.98 9.65 18.06
CA VAL A 249 -3.85 9.11 17.28
C VAL A 249 -2.77 8.65 18.25
N SER A 250 -2.47 7.36 18.24
CA SER A 250 -1.42 6.77 19.07
C SER A 250 -0.39 6.04 18.20
N PRO A 251 0.89 6.03 18.60
CA PRO A 251 1.93 5.36 17.81
C PRO A 251 1.71 3.84 17.79
N GLY A 252 1.10 3.29 18.84
CA GLY A 252 0.73 1.87 18.94
C GLY A 252 -0.33 1.41 17.92
N ALA A 253 -1.10 2.32 17.31
CA ALA A 253 -2.04 1.96 16.25
C ALA A 253 -1.34 1.74 14.89
N TYR A 254 -0.22 2.43 14.63
CA TYR A 254 0.46 2.42 13.33
C TYR A 254 1.65 1.46 13.31
N THR A 255 1.39 0.21 13.64
CA THR A 255 2.43 -0.82 13.69
C THR A 255 2.85 -1.32 12.31
N LEU A 256 3.97 -2.04 12.27
CA LEU A 256 4.36 -2.81 11.09
C LEU A 256 3.28 -3.81 10.67
N ALA A 257 2.63 -4.47 11.64
CA ALA A 257 1.55 -5.40 11.36
C ALA A 257 0.40 -4.71 10.61
N PHE A 258 0.02 -3.49 11.02
CA PHE A 258 -0.99 -2.70 10.33
C PHE A 258 -0.54 -2.32 8.90
N SER A 259 0.73 -1.95 8.72
CA SER A 259 1.26 -1.66 7.38
C SER A 259 1.24 -2.89 6.46
N LEU A 260 1.59 -4.06 6.99
CA LEU A 260 1.49 -5.31 6.25
C LEU A 260 0.04 -5.64 5.93
N LEU A 261 -0.90 -5.45 6.86
CA LEU A 261 -2.33 -5.60 6.60
C LEU A 261 -2.78 -4.73 5.42
N LEU A 262 -2.36 -3.47 5.33
CA LEU A 262 -2.67 -2.62 4.16
C LEU A 262 -2.13 -3.22 2.84
N VAL A 263 -0.93 -3.80 2.87
CA VAL A 263 -0.38 -4.53 1.70
C VAL A 263 -1.26 -5.75 1.38
N VAL A 264 -1.66 -6.52 2.38
CA VAL A 264 -2.58 -7.66 2.21
C VAL A 264 -3.89 -7.23 1.58
N ALA A 265 -4.49 -6.11 2.02
CA ALA A 265 -5.71 -5.56 1.42
C ALA A 265 -5.57 -5.35 -0.09
N VAL A 266 -4.46 -4.75 -0.50
CA VAL A 266 -4.20 -4.43 -1.91
C VAL A 266 -3.87 -5.67 -2.73
N VAL A 267 -3.16 -6.64 -2.15
CA VAL A 267 -2.84 -7.92 -2.80
C VAL A 267 -4.11 -8.75 -2.99
N VAL A 268 -4.89 -8.95 -1.92
CA VAL A 268 -6.16 -9.71 -1.94
C VAL A 268 -7.20 -9.04 -2.85
N GLY A 269 -7.31 -7.71 -2.77
CA GLY A 269 -8.16 -6.92 -3.64
C GLY A 269 -7.76 -6.97 -5.13
N GLY A 270 -6.46 -7.07 -5.40
CA GLY A 270 -5.86 -7.15 -6.72
C GLY A 270 -4.97 -5.94 -7.03
N LEU A 271 -3.69 -6.23 -7.32
CA LEU A 271 -2.68 -5.21 -7.59
C LEU A 271 -3.07 -4.34 -8.80
N GLY A 272 -3.10 -3.01 -8.59
CA GLY A 272 -3.41 -2.04 -9.63
C GLY A 272 -4.91 -1.84 -9.93
N SER A 273 -5.82 -2.41 -9.14
CA SER A 273 -7.26 -2.14 -9.25
C SER A 273 -7.79 -1.31 -8.08
N ILE A 274 -8.34 -0.13 -8.35
CA ILE A 274 -9.01 0.70 -7.33
C ILE A 274 -10.23 -0.03 -6.74
N GLY A 275 -11.02 -0.71 -7.58
CA GLY A 275 -12.16 -1.50 -7.08
C GLY A 275 -11.72 -2.68 -6.23
N GLY A 276 -10.53 -3.24 -6.50
CA GLY A 276 -9.89 -4.24 -5.66
C GLY A 276 -9.52 -3.68 -4.29
N ALA A 277 -8.89 -2.50 -4.26
CA ALA A 277 -8.55 -1.82 -3.02
C ALA A 277 -9.77 -1.53 -2.13
N ALA A 278 -10.94 -1.23 -2.73
CA ALA A 278 -12.18 -1.04 -1.98
C ALA A 278 -12.62 -2.32 -1.27
N ILE A 279 -12.63 -3.44 -2.00
CA ILE A 279 -13.00 -4.75 -1.46
C ILE A 279 -11.99 -5.21 -0.40
N GLY A 280 -10.69 -5.02 -0.65
CA GLY A 280 -9.63 -5.36 0.31
C GLY A 280 -9.74 -4.57 1.60
N SER A 281 -10.02 -3.26 1.52
CA SER A 281 -10.20 -2.40 2.70
C SER A 281 -11.44 -2.78 3.50
N ALA A 282 -12.55 -3.07 2.79
CA ALA A 282 -13.76 -3.59 3.42
C ALA A 282 -13.51 -4.93 4.12
N LEU A 283 -12.78 -5.85 3.47
CA LEU A 283 -12.45 -7.15 4.03
C LEU A 283 -11.65 -7.01 5.33
N ILE A 284 -10.65 -6.15 5.38
CA ILE A 284 -9.83 -5.98 6.60
C ILE A 284 -10.65 -5.48 7.79
N VAL A 285 -11.64 -4.62 7.57
CA VAL A 285 -12.46 -4.09 8.66
C VAL A 285 -13.60 -5.04 9.04
N LEU A 286 -14.24 -5.69 8.06
CA LEU A 286 -15.37 -6.58 8.31
C LEU A 286 -14.95 -7.97 8.81
N LEU A 287 -13.76 -8.45 8.44
CA LEU A 287 -13.34 -9.81 8.77
C LEU A 287 -13.19 -10.04 10.28
N PRO A 288 -12.53 -9.16 11.07
CA PRO A 288 -12.49 -9.31 12.53
C PRO A 288 -13.89 -9.36 13.15
N TRP A 289 -14.80 -8.51 12.68
CA TRP A 289 -16.20 -8.52 13.13
C TRP A 289 -16.90 -9.85 12.80
N LEU A 290 -16.72 -10.37 11.58
CA LEU A 290 -17.29 -11.65 11.17
C LEU A 290 -16.74 -12.81 12.01
N ILE A 291 -15.43 -12.83 12.25
CA ILE A 291 -14.77 -13.83 13.10
C ILE A 291 -15.38 -13.78 14.50
N THR A 292 -15.43 -12.61 15.15
CA THR A 292 -16.00 -12.47 16.49
C THR A 292 -17.47 -12.88 16.57
N THR A 293 -18.25 -12.62 15.51
CA THR A 293 -19.67 -13.00 15.44
C THR A 293 -19.83 -14.52 15.33
N VAL A 294 -19.01 -15.18 14.49
CA VAL A 294 -19.03 -16.64 14.33
C VAL A 294 -18.50 -17.34 15.57
N THR A 295 -17.42 -16.84 16.19
CA THR A 295 -16.88 -17.40 17.44
C THR A 295 -17.92 -17.35 18.56
N ARG A 296 -18.60 -16.20 18.73
CA ARG A 296 -19.70 -16.07 19.72
C ARG A 296 -20.89 -16.98 19.42
N ALA A 297 -21.16 -17.29 18.15
CA ALA A 297 -22.24 -18.19 17.77
C ALA A 297 -21.90 -19.68 18.00
N LEU A 298 -20.62 -20.01 18.19
CA LEU A 298 -20.14 -21.38 18.39
C LEU A 298 -19.94 -21.75 19.88
N ASP A 299 -20.28 -20.85 20.81
CA ASP A 299 -20.31 -21.05 22.27
C ASP A 299 -19.04 -21.75 22.81
N LEU A 300 -17.86 -21.24 22.41
CA LEU A 300 -16.58 -21.81 22.79
C LEU A 300 -16.23 -21.47 24.26
N ASP A 301 -15.47 -22.36 24.90
CA ASP A 301 -15.01 -22.17 26.28
C ASP A 301 -14.27 -20.82 26.44
N ALA A 302 -14.64 -20.05 27.47
CA ALA A 302 -14.18 -18.67 27.69
C ALA A 302 -12.64 -18.54 27.77
N GLY A 303 -11.96 -19.61 28.23
CA GLY A 303 -10.49 -19.67 28.28
C GLY A 303 -9.83 -19.79 26.89
N LEU A 304 -10.51 -20.43 25.93
CA LEU A 304 -10.09 -20.49 24.53
C LEU A 304 -10.43 -19.20 23.80
N GLU A 305 -11.60 -18.59 24.05
CA GLU A 305 -11.97 -17.31 23.44
C GLU A 305 -10.96 -16.19 23.75
N GLN A 306 -10.53 -16.06 25.01
CA GLN A 306 -9.54 -15.07 25.42
C GLN A 306 -8.21 -15.27 24.68
N ARG A 307 -7.75 -16.51 24.51
CA ARG A 307 -6.51 -16.87 23.81
C ARG A 307 -6.61 -16.71 22.30
N LEU A 308 -7.78 -16.89 21.72
CA LEU A 308 -8.03 -16.81 20.28
C LEU A 308 -8.36 -15.39 19.80
N SER A 309 -8.97 -14.54 20.64
CA SER A 309 -9.52 -13.22 20.24
C SER A 309 -8.55 -12.31 19.48
N GLY A 310 -7.25 -12.33 19.81
CA GLY A 310 -6.21 -11.57 19.10
C GLY A 310 -5.51 -12.34 17.97
N ASN A 311 -5.07 -13.56 18.25
CA ASN A 311 -4.21 -14.33 17.34
C ASN A 311 -4.99 -15.02 16.21
N LEU A 312 -6.26 -15.38 16.44
CA LEU A 312 -7.10 -16.04 15.43
C LEU A 312 -7.34 -15.11 14.25
N THR A 313 -7.56 -13.82 14.50
CA THR A 313 -7.72 -12.82 13.44
C THR A 313 -6.50 -12.77 12.54
N VAL A 314 -5.29 -12.71 13.12
CA VAL A 314 -4.03 -12.70 12.36
C VAL A 314 -3.82 -14.01 11.59
N LEU A 315 -4.11 -15.15 12.21
CA LEU A 315 -4.00 -16.46 11.58
C LEU A 315 -4.96 -16.59 10.40
N VAL A 316 -6.22 -16.20 10.56
CA VAL A 316 -7.23 -16.21 9.51
C VAL A 316 -6.85 -15.25 8.38
N PHE A 317 -6.30 -14.07 8.68
CA PHE A 317 -5.75 -13.18 7.66
C PHE A 317 -4.62 -13.84 6.86
N GLY A 318 -3.67 -14.49 7.54
CA GLY A 318 -2.57 -15.21 6.90
C GLY A 318 -3.06 -16.36 6.02
N LEU A 319 -4.01 -17.16 6.52
CA LEU A 319 -4.62 -18.26 5.76
C LEU A 319 -5.40 -17.74 4.55
N LEU A 320 -6.22 -16.70 4.75
CA LEU A 320 -6.99 -16.07 3.68
C LEU A 320 -6.07 -15.51 2.59
N LEU A 321 -4.93 -14.91 2.98
CA LEU A 321 -3.91 -14.47 2.03
C LEU A 321 -3.36 -15.64 1.22
N ILE A 322 -2.95 -16.74 1.88
CA ILE A 322 -2.44 -17.94 1.19
C ILE A 322 -3.48 -18.47 0.21
N VAL A 323 -4.74 -18.63 0.65
CA VAL A 323 -5.84 -19.14 -0.18
C VAL A 323 -6.10 -18.22 -1.38
N VAL A 324 -6.19 -16.91 -1.18
CA VAL A 324 -6.43 -15.96 -2.27
C VAL A 324 -5.25 -15.95 -3.24
N MET A 325 -4.02 -16.03 -2.74
CA MET A 325 -2.83 -16.03 -3.60
C MET A 325 -2.72 -17.33 -4.42
N LEU A 326 -3.11 -18.47 -3.86
CA LEU A 326 -3.18 -19.75 -4.59
C LEU A 326 -4.33 -19.80 -5.59
N ALA A 327 -5.53 -19.39 -5.16
CA ALA A 327 -6.73 -19.52 -5.97
C ALA A 327 -6.81 -18.46 -7.07
N TRP A 328 -6.46 -17.20 -6.76
CA TRP A 328 -6.62 -16.04 -7.64
C TRP A 328 -5.35 -15.16 -7.66
N PRO A 329 -4.32 -15.51 -8.47
CA PRO A 329 -3.06 -14.75 -8.54
C PRO A 329 -3.20 -13.30 -9.06
N GLY A 330 -4.37 -12.93 -9.59
CA GLY A 330 -4.70 -11.54 -9.95
C GLY A 330 -5.53 -10.77 -8.92
N GLY A 331 -5.84 -11.38 -7.76
CA GLY A 331 -6.75 -10.88 -6.74
C GLY A 331 -8.23 -10.85 -7.17
N LEU A 332 -9.11 -10.45 -6.25
CA LEU A 332 -10.57 -10.43 -6.43
C LEU A 332 -11.02 -9.59 -7.64
N ALA A 333 -10.31 -8.50 -7.95
CA ALA A 333 -10.64 -7.64 -9.09
C ALA A 333 -10.41 -8.30 -10.47
N SER A 334 -9.60 -9.36 -10.57
CA SER A 334 -9.27 -10.03 -11.84
C SER A 334 -10.43 -10.84 -12.42
N LEU A 335 -11.42 -11.22 -11.60
CA LEU A 335 -12.63 -11.95 -12.00
C LEU A 335 -13.46 -11.19 -13.04
N ARG A 336 -13.45 -9.84 -13.01
CA ARG A 336 -14.15 -8.99 -14.01
C ARG A 336 -13.43 -8.94 -15.36
N GLY A 337 -12.11 -9.09 -15.39
CA GLY A 337 -11.31 -9.05 -16.62
C GLY A 337 -11.45 -10.31 -17.47
N ARG A 338 -11.52 -11.48 -16.82
CA ARG A 338 -11.65 -12.79 -17.49
C ARG A 338 -12.99 -12.91 -18.24
N ARG A 339 -14.09 -12.44 -17.64
CA ARG A 339 -15.43 -12.45 -18.26
C ARG A 339 -15.56 -11.52 -19.47
N ARG A 340 -14.79 -10.43 -19.51
CA ARG A 340 -14.80 -9.46 -20.61
C ARG A 340 -13.96 -9.91 -21.81
N ARG A 341 -12.90 -10.69 -21.58
CA ARG A 341 -12.13 -11.35 -22.66
C ARG A 341 -12.95 -12.46 -23.33
N HIS A 342 -13.60 -13.33 -22.55
CA HIS A 342 -14.48 -14.36 -23.14
C HIS A 342 -15.61 -13.76 -23.98
N ARG A 343 -16.25 -12.68 -23.51
CA ARG A 343 -17.33 -12.02 -24.27
C ARG A 343 -16.86 -11.30 -25.54
N ALA A 344 -15.60 -10.88 -25.61
CA ALA A 344 -15.03 -10.29 -26.82
C ALA A 344 -14.66 -11.35 -27.85
N THR A 345 -14.24 -12.55 -27.41
CA THR A 345 -14.03 -13.70 -28.29
C THR A 345 -15.35 -14.24 -28.84
N ASP A 346 -16.41 -14.28 -28.02
CA ASP A 346 -17.75 -14.73 -28.47
C ASP A 346 -18.39 -13.75 -29.47
N ALA A 347 -18.20 -12.45 -29.28
CA ALA A 347 -18.70 -11.42 -30.21
C ALA A 347 -17.89 -11.34 -31.52
N ALA A 348 -16.61 -11.71 -31.51
CA ALA A 348 -15.79 -11.81 -32.73
C ALA A 348 -16.07 -13.09 -33.53
N GLY A 349 -16.70 -14.10 -32.93
CA GLY A 349 -17.08 -15.36 -33.60
C GLY A 349 -18.41 -15.31 -34.35
N THR A 350 -19.21 -14.24 -34.22
CA THR A 350 -20.56 -14.15 -34.81
C THR A 350 -20.65 -13.29 -36.08
N ASP A 351 -19.64 -12.47 -36.39
CA ASP A 351 -19.65 -11.52 -37.52
C ASP A 351 -18.57 -11.81 -38.58
N ALA A 352 -18.07 -13.05 -38.68
CA ALA A 352 -17.23 -13.43 -39.83
C ALA A 352 -18.12 -13.54 -41.08
N PRO A 353 -17.92 -12.72 -42.14
CA PRO A 353 -18.63 -12.93 -43.39
C PRO A 353 -18.17 -14.27 -43.96
N SER A 354 -19.10 -15.19 -44.17
CA SER A 354 -18.87 -16.39 -44.97
C SER A 354 -18.36 -15.98 -46.35
N ALA A 355 -17.07 -16.20 -46.60
CA ALA A 355 -16.49 -16.01 -47.92
C ALA A 355 -17.21 -16.96 -48.92
N PRO A 356 -17.57 -16.50 -50.13
CA PRO A 356 -18.16 -17.38 -51.12
C PRO A 356 -17.11 -18.37 -51.61
N GLY A 357 -17.46 -19.65 -51.60
CA GLY A 357 -16.64 -20.72 -52.15
C GLY A 357 -16.38 -20.52 -53.64
N GLY A 358 -15.12 -20.73 -54.05
CA GLY A 358 -14.75 -20.64 -55.45
C GLY A 358 -13.28 -20.91 -55.73
N ARG A 359 -13.00 -22.17 -56.08
CA ARG A 359 -11.85 -22.68 -56.87
C ARG A 359 -10.50 -22.79 -56.16
N ALA A 360 -10.28 -23.99 -55.60
CA ALA A 360 -8.97 -24.63 -55.57
C ALA A 360 -8.69 -25.23 -56.97
N GLY A 361 -7.55 -24.87 -57.55
CA GLY A 361 -7.06 -25.35 -58.84
C GLY A 361 -6.15 -24.27 -59.42
N ASP A 362 -4.87 -24.59 -59.61
CA ASP A 362 -3.81 -23.76 -60.22
C ASP A 362 -3.06 -22.77 -59.30
N ALA A 363 -2.29 -23.30 -58.34
CA ALA A 363 -1.05 -22.65 -57.88
C ALA A 363 -0.05 -23.62 -57.20
N ALA A 364 -0.14 -24.92 -57.48
CA ALA A 364 0.83 -25.92 -56.99
C ALA A 364 1.74 -26.37 -58.14
N ALA A 365 2.44 -25.42 -58.78
CA ALA A 365 3.42 -25.69 -59.82
C ALA A 365 4.41 -24.51 -59.98
N ALA A 366 5.05 -24.09 -58.89
CA ALA A 366 6.29 -23.33 -58.96
C ALA A 366 6.97 -23.38 -57.59
N VAL A 367 8.28 -23.61 -57.58
CA VAL A 367 9.16 -23.70 -56.40
C VAL A 367 9.22 -25.08 -55.74
N SER A 368 9.64 -26.08 -56.53
CA SER A 368 10.49 -27.16 -56.04
C SER A 368 11.32 -27.68 -57.21
N GLY A 369 12.64 -27.44 -57.17
CA GLY A 369 13.57 -27.97 -58.17
C GLY A 369 14.60 -26.97 -58.67
N ALA A 370 15.62 -26.72 -57.86
CA ALA A 370 17.01 -26.56 -58.31
C ALA A 370 17.86 -26.11 -57.11
N VAL A 371 18.71 -27.00 -56.61
CA VAL A 371 20.16 -26.78 -56.42
C VAL A 371 20.67 -27.93 -55.53
N SER A 372 21.31 -28.87 -56.20
CA SER A 372 22.19 -29.91 -55.65
C SER A 372 23.24 -30.17 -56.72
N GLY A 373 24.52 -30.02 -56.39
CA GLY A 373 25.63 -30.48 -57.26
C GLY A 373 26.86 -29.57 -57.36
N ASP A 374 27.63 -29.52 -56.27
CA ASP A 374 29.09 -29.77 -56.18
C ASP A 374 30.04 -29.52 -57.37
N SER A 375 31.14 -28.79 -57.16
CA SER A 375 32.52 -29.28 -57.34
C SER A 375 33.61 -28.22 -57.04
N ALA A 376 34.34 -28.49 -55.96
CA ALA A 376 35.80 -28.53 -55.77
C ALA A 376 36.75 -27.44 -56.31
N VAL A 377 37.68 -27.05 -55.40
CA VAL A 377 39.16 -26.95 -55.46
C VAL A 377 39.60 -25.80 -54.53
N ALA A 378 40.61 -25.80 -53.65
CA ALA A 378 41.38 -26.78 -52.87
C ALA A 378 42.45 -25.96 -52.09
N GLY A 379 42.75 -26.35 -50.85
CA GLY A 379 44.03 -26.11 -50.14
C GLY A 379 44.12 -24.86 -49.24
N ASP A 380 44.78 -24.86 -48.08
CA ASP A 380 45.32 -25.92 -47.20
C ASP A 380 45.76 -25.24 -45.87
N SER A 381 45.94 -26.05 -44.81
CA SER A 381 46.69 -25.85 -43.55
C SER A 381 46.03 -24.98 -42.46
N ALA A 382 45.51 -25.57 -41.37
CA ALA A 382 46.19 -26.06 -40.14
C ALA A 382 46.74 -24.90 -39.28
N THR A 383 46.36 -24.71 -38.01
CA THR A 383 46.66 -25.57 -36.86
C THR A 383 45.93 -25.04 -35.61
N GLY A 384 45.53 -25.93 -34.70
CA GLY A 384 44.78 -25.67 -33.46
C GLY A 384 45.57 -25.07 -32.27
N PRO A 385 44.99 -25.09 -31.05
CA PRO A 385 45.08 -24.02 -30.06
C PRO A 385 46.12 -24.26 -28.94
N ALA A 386 46.63 -23.19 -28.32
CA ALA A 386 47.55 -23.26 -27.19
C ALA A 386 47.07 -22.44 -25.97
N ALA A 387 46.67 -23.20 -24.95
CA ALA A 387 47.12 -23.18 -23.55
C ALA A 387 47.31 -21.85 -22.77
N VAL A 388 46.58 -21.82 -21.66
CA VAL A 388 46.84 -21.15 -20.37
C VAL A 388 48.24 -21.49 -19.82
N PRO A 389 48.91 -20.57 -19.10
CA PRO A 389 49.93 -20.97 -18.13
C PRO A 389 49.50 -20.65 -16.68
N THR A 390 49.43 -21.71 -15.88
CA THR A 390 49.67 -21.69 -14.43
C THR A 390 51.16 -21.84 -14.18
N ALA A 391 51.73 -21.02 -13.30
CA ALA A 391 53.02 -21.30 -12.65
C ALA A 391 52.97 -20.84 -11.20
N SER A 392 53.05 -21.83 -10.30
CA SER A 392 53.48 -21.71 -8.91
C SER A 392 55.00 -21.92 -8.85
N VAL A 393 55.67 -21.38 -7.82
CA VAL A 393 56.61 -22.07 -6.90
C VAL A 393 57.54 -21.08 -6.15
N SER A 394 57.37 -21.10 -4.82
CA SER A 394 58.31 -20.96 -3.68
C SER A 394 59.37 -19.84 -3.54
N GLY A 395 59.29 -19.12 -2.40
CA GLY A 395 60.16 -19.39 -1.23
C GLY A 395 61.32 -18.44 -0.94
N HIS A 396 61.27 -17.75 0.22
CA HIS A 396 62.35 -17.37 1.18
C HIS A 396 61.64 -16.58 2.33
N SER A 397 61.46 -17.10 3.56
CA SER A 397 62.36 -17.10 4.75
C SER A 397 62.96 -15.71 5.02
N GLU A 398 62.50 -14.93 6.00
CA GLU A 398 62.88 -14.79 7.43
C GLU A 398 62.73 -13.26 7.70
N SER A 399 62.44 -12.65 8.85
CA SER A 399 62.52 -12.99 10.28
C SER A 399 61.75 -11.91 11.09
N GLU A 400 61.34 -12.29 12.31
CA GLU A 400 61.23 -11.48 13.54
C GLU A 400 60.50 -10.12 13.57
N HIS A 401 59.36 -10.07 14.29
CA HIS A 401 59.38 -9.42 15.60
C HIS A 401 58.30 -9.96 16.56
N ARG A 402 58.77 -10.37 17.74
CA ARG A 402 58.02 -10.86 18.91
C ARG A 402 57.41 -9.70 19.71
N GLN A 403 56.21 -9.98 20.22
CA GLN A 403 55.60 -9.66 21.54
C GLN A 403 56.49 -9.06 22.65
N PRO A 404 55.94 -8.35 23.68
CA PRO A 404 54.94 -8.89 24.65
C PRO A 404 53.88 -7.85 25.08
N GLY A 405 52.74 -8.13 25.73
CA GLY A 405 52.40 -9.13 26.73
C GLY A 405 52.01 -8.42 28.04
N ARG A 406 50.73 -8.50 28.45
CA ARG A 406 50.24 -8.31 29.84
C ARG A 406 48.83 -8.90 29.89
N ARG A 407 48.67 -10.19 30.22
CA ARG A 407 48.53 -10.76 31.58
C ARG A 407 47.44 -10.10 32.41
N GLU A 408 46.28 -10.75 32.45
CA GLU A 408 45.40 -10.81 33.63
C GLU A 408 46.18 -11.28 34.87
N PRO A 409 45.60 -11.07 36.06
CA PRO A 409 45.32 -12.26 36.86
C PRO A 409 43.89 -12.32 37.42
N ARG A 410 43.42 -13.56 37.41
CA ARG A 410 42.24 -14.19 38.01
C ARG A 410 41.98 -13.90 39.49
N ALA A 411 40.67 -14.01 39.79
CA ALA A 411 40.02 -14.69 40.91
C ALA A 411 39.95 -14.00 42.29
N GLN A 412 38.72 -13.83 42.78
CA GLN A 412 38.21 -14.57 43.93
C GLN A 412 36.68 -14.54 44.01
N HIS A 413 36.14 -15.57 44.64
CA HIS A 413 34.79 -16.11 44.56
C HIS A 413 33.91 -15.61 45.76
N PRO A 414 32.74 -16.19 46.05
CA PRO A 414 31.50 -15.48 46.39
C PRO A 414 31.30 -15.26 47.90
N ILE A 415 30.41 -14.33 48.27
CA ILE A 415 29.79 -14.33 49.60
C ILE A 415 28.27 -14.13 49.42
N ASP A 416 27.55 -15.14 49.86
CA ASP A 416 26.09 -15.24 49.97
C ASP A 416 25.65 -14.81 51.40
N PRO A 417 24.36 -14.87 51.78
CA PRO A 417 23.62 -13.79 52.42
C PRO A 417 23.49 -13.93 53.95
N VAL A 418 23.26 -12.82 54.68
CA VAL A 418 22.77 -12.87 56.07
C VAL A 418 21.80 -11.72 56.35
N LEU A 419 20.52 -12.11 56.50
CA LEU A 419 19.58 -11.76 57.57
C LEU A 419 19.85 -10.51 58.43
N GLN A 420 18.86 -9.61 58.47
CA GLN A 420 18.24 -9.10 59.70
C GLN A 420 16.95 -8.37 59.30
N SER A 421 15.77 -8.93 59.57
CA SER A 421 15.07 -8.89 60.87
C SER A 421 14.21 -7.62 61.04
N THR A 422 12.89 -7.83 60.90
CA THR A 422 11.88 -7.48 61.91
C THR A 422 11.75 -6.00 62.33
N ASN A 423 10.64 -5.33 62.00
CA ASN A 423 9.49 -5.21 62.93
C ASN A 423 8.30 -4.45 62.28
N PRO A 424 7.05 -4.77 62.65
CA PRO A 424 5.81 -4.19 62.12
C PRO A 424 5.21 -3.13 63.08
N ARG A 425 4.04 -2.60 62.65
CA ARG A 425 2.93 -1.99 63.41
C ARG A 425 2.75 -0.46 63.32
N LYS A 426 1.52 -0.16 62.88
CA LYS A 426 0.57 0.85 63.39
C LYS A 426 0.87 2.33 63.13
N ARG A 427 0.12 2.92 62.20
CA ARG A 427 -1.04 3.76 62.57
C ARG A 427 -2.06 3.79 61.45
#